data_AF-A0A959B4U1-F1
#
_entry.id   AF-A0A959B4U1-F1
#
_cell.length_a   1.000
_cell.length_b   1.000
_cell.length_c   1.000
_cell.angle_alpha   90.00
_cell.angle_beta   90.00
_cell.angle_gamma   90.00
#
_symmetry.space_group_name_H-M   'P 1'
#
loop_
_entity.id
_entity.type
_entity.pdbx_description
1 polymer ?
#
loop_
_entity_poly.entity_id
_entity_poly.type
_entity_poly.pdbx_seq_one_letter_code
_entity_poly.pdbx_strand_id
1 'polypeptide(L)'
;MKKKCPLYLLLMLSCFPVFSQSSGLIAISGKVVELVDGGQKGVPGVTVSVADQDYDITDKEGRFLLHLKSEKSEAIVALEGCPYPIVSPYGGKIFIPPSGELQIRVCGQENKKLRQQIDALEHKVEGLESQHKLSQRQLSKMHEALLDTILYYEAVIHSLSNTVEEYESSLQERQNRITALENKVNGLEQELFVALEKKYLRQKELYEAISGGLEEYTDQVKNLRDMLLPDRISFYFLNEGAREQLYTTINNYNEARSFILNNHEGHVEAAAHYWAGPGISKQLNETYQYLLEDVHNEVVYPIEFSVNENLKLFLSRQLGRSRATAEARKGAEAAMSQLSPRIEILEKKCADMIQQLNTSL
;
A
#
# COMPACT_ATOMS: atom_id res chain seq x y z
N MET A 1 30.70 -10.96 107.61
CA MET A 1 29.27 -11.13 107.99
C MET A 1 28.75 -12.46 107.46
N LYS A 2 28.16 -13.25 108.37
CA LYS A 2 27.13 -14.31 108.23
C LYS A 2 27.18 -15.24 106.99
N LYS A 3 27.60 -16.51 107.10
CA LYS A 3 26.99 -17.71 107.77
C LYS A 3 26.03 -18.51 106.87
N LYS A 4 26.44 -19.78 106.66
CA LYS A 4 25.68 -21.07 106.66
C LYS A 4 25.39 -21.78 105.32
N CYS A 5 26.08 -22.93 105.16
CA CYS A 5 25.60 -24.22 104.64
C CYS A 5 24.35 -24.76 105.40
N PRO A 6 23.82 -25.97 105.10
CA PRO A 6 23.50 -26.66 103.82
C PRO A 6 22.08 -27.34 103.86
N LEU A 7 21.60 -27.97 102.78
CA LEU A 7 20.85 -29.25 102.86
C LEU A 7 20.64 -29.93 101.49
N TYR A 8 20.85 -31.24 101.49
CA TYR A 8 20.56 -32.25 100.46
C TYR A 8 19.10 -32.29 100.02
N LEU A 9 18.83 -32.63 98.75
CA LEU A 9 17.95 -33.77 98.46
C LEU A 9 18.20 -34.38 97.07
N LEU A 10 18.43 -35.68 97.12
CA LEU A 10 18.53 -36.69 96.08
C LEU A 10 17.15 -36.92 95.42
N LEU A 11 17.04 -36.97 94.09
CA LEU A 11 16.01 -37.80 93.45
C LEU A 11 16.47 -38.27 92.06
N MET A 12 16.83 -39.55 92.01
CA MET A 12 16.96 -40.36 90.81
C MET A 12 15.57 -40.59 90.21
N LEU A 13 15.35 -40.24 88.94
CA LEU A 13 14.25 -40.80 88.14
C LEU A 13 14.75 -41.17 86.74
N SER A 14 15.09 -42.46 86.64
CA SER A 14 14.79 -43.41 85.55
C SER A 14 14.44 -42.90 84.15
N CYS A 15 15.23 -43.43 83.20
CA CYS A 15 14.94 -43.59 81.77
C CYS A 15 13.49 -43.96 81.45
N PHE A 16 12.92 -43.27 80.47
CA PHE A 16 12.09 -43.88 79.43
C PHE A 16 12.42 -43.21 78.09
N PRO A 17 13.04 -43.91 77.12
CA PRO A 17 12.89 -43.52 75.74
C PRO A 17 11.41 -43.71 75.38
N VAL A 18 10.74 -42.62 75.02
CA VAL A 18 9.45 -42.71 74.34
C VAL A 18 9.74 -43.35 72.99
N PHE A 19 9.55 -44.67 72.92
CA PHE A 19 9.30 -45.35 71.66
C PHE A 19 8.00 -44.76 71.11
N SER A 20 8.12 -43.79 70.22
CA SER A 20 7.04 -43.43 69.32
C SER A 20 6.79 -44.66 68.44
N GLN A 21 5.71 -45.38 68.70
CA GLN A 21 5.15 -46.31 67.73
C GLN A 21 4.76 -45.49 66.50
N SER A 22 5.58 -45.50 65.45
CA SER A 22 5.14 -45.05 64.14
C SER A 22 4.05 -46.03 63.70
N SER A 23 2.79 -45.63 63.79
CA SER A 23 1.72 -46.27 63.02
C SER A 23 2.20 -46.35 61.57
N GLY A 24 2.31 -47.57 61.02
CA GLY A 24 2.92 -47.86 59.71
C GLY A 24 2.10 -47.36 58.52
N LEU A 25 1.64 -46.12 58.55
CA LEU A 25 0.90 -45.44 57.50
C LEU A 25 1.83 -44.48 56.74
N ILE A 26 1.81 -44.57 55.41
CA ILE A 26 2.51 -43.69 54.48
C ILE A 26 1.46 -42.80 53.82
N ALA A 27 1.63 -41.49 53.91
CA ALA A 27 0.80 -40.53 53.19
C ALA A 27 1.32 -40.38 51.74
N ILE A 28 0.43 -40.52 50.76
CA ILE A 28 0.69 -40.34 49.33
C ILE A 28 -0.19 -39.21 48.83
N SER A 29 0.45 -38.09 48.49
CA SER A 29 -0.20 -36.99 47.77
C SER A 29 -0.07 -37.18 46.27
N GLY A 30 -1.10 -36.80 45.53
CA GLY A 30 -1.09 -36.88 44.08
C GLY A 30 -2.12 -36.01 43.39
N LYS A 31 -2.17 -36.13 42.06
CA LYS A 31 -3.07 -35.37 41.20
C LYS A 31 -3.64 -36.25 40.09
N VAL A 32 -4.94 -36.16 39.85
CA VAL A 32 -5.60 -36.71 38.66
C VAL A 32 -5.64 -35.63 37.59
N VAL A 33 -5.08 -35.93 36.42
CA VAL A 33 -5.05 -35.03 35.26
C VAL A 33 -5.61 -35.70 34.01
N GLU A 34 -6.45 -34.97 33.29
CA GLU A 34 -6.90 -35.31 31.96
C GLU A 34 -5.89 -34.80 30.93
N LEU A 35 -5.48 -35.68 30.03
CA LEU A 35 -4.73 -35.35 28.84
C LEU A 35 -5.69 -34.71 27.82
N VAL A 36 -5.49 -33.42 27.57
CA VAL A 36 -6.25 -32.60 26.62
C VAL A 36 -5.30 -32.03 25.57
N ASP A 37 -5.80 -31.64 24.39
CA ASP A 37 -4.97 -31.21 23.26
C ASP A 37 -3.90 -30.17 23.68
N GLY A 38 -2.64 -30.59 23.66
CA GLY A 38 -1.48 -29.76 24.00
C GLY A 38 -1.24 -29.49 25.49
N GLY A 39 -1.91 -30.18 26.43
CA GLY A 39 -1.74 -29.93 27.87
C GLY A 39 -2.36 -30.96 28.82
N GLN A 40 -2.37 -30.59 30.11
CA GLN A 40 -2.94 -31.40 31.19
C GLN A 40 -3.91 -30.53 32.01
N LYS A 41 -5.10 -31.06 32.27
CA LYS A 41 -6.13 -30.38 33.06
C LYS A 41 -6.44 -31.18 34.32
N GLY A 42 -6.50 -30.53 35.48
CA GLY A 42 -6.92 -31.19 36.72
C GLY A 42 -8.35 -31.71 36.62
N VAL A 43 -8.60 -32.93 37.11
CA VAL A 43 -9.94 -33.54 37.09
C VAL A 43 -10.54 -33.47 38.49
N PRO A 44 -11.51 -32.56 38.75
CA PRO A 44 -12.09 -32.40 40.08
C PRO A 44 -13.21 -33.40 40.37
N GLY A 45 -13.44 -33.68 41.66
CA GLY A 45 -14.58 -34.47 42.14
C GLY A 45 -14.50 -35.98 41.83
N VAL A 46 -13.33 -36.50 41.48
CA VAL A 46 -13.10 -37.92 41.23
C VAL A 46 -12.67 -38.59 42.54
N THR A 47 -13.25 -39.74 42.84
CA THR A 47 -12.80 -40.54 43.99
C THR A 47 -11.61 -41.39 43.58
N VAL A 48 -10.47 -41.18 44.22
CA VAL A 48 -9.25 -41.97 44.06
C VAL A 48 -9.19 -42.97 45.20
N SER A 49 -9.11 -44.26 44.91
CA SER A 49 -9.10 -45.30 45.93
C SER A 49 -7.99 -46.32 45.70
N VAL A 50 -7.47 -46.88 46.79
CA VAL A 50 -6.61 -48.06 46.76
C VAL A 50 -7.33 -49.17 47.51
N ALA A 51 -7.52 -50.31 46.84
CA ALA A 51 -8.30 -51.44 47.35
C ALA A 51 -7.91 -51.80 48.80
N ASP A 52 -8.93 -51.82 49.67
CA ASP A 52 -8.88 -52.20 51.09
C ASP A 52 -7.95 -51.34 51.98
N GLN A 53 -7.65 -50.10 51.57
CA GLN A 53 -6.78 -49.19 52.33
C GLN A 53 -7.39 -47.83 52.62
N ASP A 54 -7.53 -46.98 51.60
CA ASP A 54 -7.98 -45.60 51.77
C ASP A 54 -8.58 -45.04 50.47
N TYR A 55 -9.33 -43.95 50.57
CA TYR A 55 -9.86 -43.19 49.44
C TYR A 55 -9.88 -41.69 49.74
N ASP A 56 -9.82 -40.89 48.68
CA ASP A 56 -9.98 -39.43 48.76
C ASP A 56 -10.68 -38.89 47.51
N ILE A 57 -11.24 -37.69 47.57
CA ILE A 57 -11.93 -37.03 46.47
C ILE A 57 -11.10 -35.85 45.98
N THR A 58 -10.87 -35.78 44.67
CA THR A 58 -10.02 -34.75 44.10
C THR A 58 -10.58 -33.33 44.26
N ASP A 59 -9.71 -32.38 44.61
CA ASP A 59 -10.04 -30.96 44.70
C ASP A 59 -10.26 -30.30 43.31
N LYS A 60 -10.46 -28.98 43.28
CA LYS A 60 -10.69 -28.22 42.02
C LYS A 60 -9.52 -28.32 41.05
N GLU A 61 -8.32 -28.53 41.56
CA GLU A 61 -7.11 -28.71 40.78
C GLU A 61 -6.85 -30.19 40.48
N GLY A 62 -7.64 -31.12 40.99
CA GLY A 62 -7.48 -32.56 40.78
C GLY A 62 -6.60 -33.26 41.83
N ARG A 63 -6.25 -32.62 42.94
CA ARG A 63 -5.32 -33.17 43.96
C ARG A 63 -6.02 -34.06 44.98
N PHE A 64 -5.31 -35.07 45.47
CA PHE A 64 -5.77 -36.04 46.47
C PHE A 64 -4.66 -36.41 47.47
N LEU A 65 -5.03 -37.00 48.60
CA LEU A 65 -4.15 -37.48 49.67
C LEU A 65 -4.66 -38.83 50.23
N LEU A 66 -3.87 -39.90 50.07
CA LEU A 66 -4.18 -41.25 50.58
C LEU A 66 -3.22 -41.67 51.70
N HIS A 67 -3.70 -42.47 52.65
CA HIS A 67 -2.94 -43.04 53.75
C HIS A 67 -2.88 -44.57 53.61
N LEU A 68 -1.73 -45.09 53.16
CA LEU A 68 -1.55 -46.51 52.88
C LEU A 68 -0.72 -47.20 53.94
N LYS A 69 -0.93 -48.51 54.15
CA LYS A 69 -0.10 -49.31 55.06
C LYS A 69 1.25 -49.62 54.41
N SER A 70 2.35 -49.41 55.13
CA SER A 70 3.74 -49.56 54.68
C SER A 70 4.18 -50.99 54.32
N GLU A 71 3.31 -51.98 54.48
CA GLU A 71 3.63 -53.41 54.33
C GLU A 71 3.65 -53.90 52.87
N LYS A 72 3.04 -53.14 51.93
CA LYS A 72 2.99 -53.49 50.51
C LYS A 72 3.98 -52.64 49.70
N SER A 73 4.71 -53.27 48.78
CA SER A 73 5.60 -52.58 47.83
C SER A 73 4.87 -52.01 46.61
N GLU A 74 3.63 -52.46 46.38
CA GLU A 74 2.78 -52.10 45.23
C GLU A 74 1.31 -51.98 45.66
N ALA A 75 0.57 -51.09 44.98
CA ALA A 75 -0.87 -50.93 45.12
C ALA A 75 -1.51 -50.67 43.75
N ILE A 76 -2.81 -50.97 43.62
CA ILE A 76 -3.59 -50.64 42.43
C ILE A 76 -4.53 -49.49 42.80
N VAL A 77 -4.48 -48.44 42.01
CA VAL A 77 -5.36 -47.28 42.15
C VAL A 77 -6.55 -47.44 41.22
N ALA A 78 -7.74 -47.17 41.75
CA ALA A 78 -8.98 -47.07 40.99
C ALA A 78 -9.51 -45.63 41.05
N LEU A 79 -10.21 -45.23 39.98
CA LEU A 79 -10.91 -43.96 39.91
C LEU A 79 -12.41 -44.24 39.80
N GLU A 80 -13.20 -43.69 40.71
CA GLU A 80 -14.67 -43.71 40.65
C GLU A 80 -15.20 -42.30 40.34
N GLY A 81 -16.23 -42.23 39.49
CA GLY A 81 -16.77 -40.95 39.01
C GLY A 81 -15.95 -40.29 37.89
N CYS A 82 -14.87 -40.93 37.42
CA CYS A 82 -14.14 -40.52 36.22
C CYS A 82 -14.61 -41.35 35.01
N PRO A 83 -15.12 -40.75 33.92
CA PRO A 83 -15.53 -41.48 32.72
C PRO A 83 -14.34 -41.93 31.87
N TYR A 84 -13.12 -41.50 32.23
CA TYR A 84 -11.91 -41.71 31.45
C TYR A 84 -11.02 -42.79 32.07
N PRO A 85 -10.48 -43.71 31.26
CA PRO A 85 -9.58 -44.75 31.76
C PRO A 85 -8.24 -44.16 32.22
N ILE A 86 -7.63 -44.82 33.20
CA ILE A 86 -6.27 -44.52 33.66
C ILE A 86 -5.29 -44.94 32.57
N VAL A 87 -4.50 -44.00 32.07
CA VAL A 87 -3.41 -44.25 31.12
C VAL A 87 -2.05 -44.23 31.82
N SER A 88 -1.92 -43.54 32.95
CA SER A 88 -0.73 -43.63 33.81
C SER A 88 -1.17 -43.51 35.27
N PRO A 89 -0.60 -44.29 36.20
CA PRO A 89 0.44 -45.30 36.00
C PRO A 89 -0.08 -46.55 35.26
N TYR A 90 0.81 -47.28 34.59
CA TYR A 90 0.45 -48.43 33.75
C TYR A 90 -0.34 -49.48 34.54
N GLY A 91 -1.55 -49.79 34.06
CA GLY A 91 -2.50 -50.71 34.71
C GLY A 91 -3.00 -50.24 36.08
N GLY A 92 -2.89 -48.94 36.40
CA GLY A 92 -3.22 -48.38 37.70
C GLY A 92 -2.26 -48.78 38.82
N LYS A 93 -1.15 -49.45 38.52
CA LYS A 93 -0.20 -49.98 39.52
C LYS A 93 0.77 -48.89 39.97
N ILE A 94 0.80 -48.59 41.27
CA ILE A 94 1.76 -47.67 41.91
C ILE A 94 2.74 -48.45 42.78
N PHE A 95 3.98 -47.97 42.87
CA PHE A 95 4.98 -48.47 43.81
C PHE A 95 4.96 -47.62 45.09
N ILE A 96 5.09 -48.28 46.26
CA ILE A 96 5.05 -47.62 47.58
C ILE A 96 6.42 -47.75 48.27
N PRO A 97 7.00 -46.66 48.80
CA PRO A 97 6.59 -45.27 48.57
C PRO A 97 6.86 -44.84 47.12
N PRO A 98 6.07 -43.93 46.56
CA PRO A 98 6.32 -43.40 45.22
C PRO A 98 7.62 -42.58 45.21
N SER A 99 8.28 -42.50 44.05
CA SER A 99 9.52 -41.71 43.90
C SER A 99 9.30 -40.19 43.90
N GLY A 100 8.06 -39.72 44.05
CA GLY A 100 7.64 -38.32 44.03
C GLY A 100 6.13 -38.17 44.23
N GLU A 101 5.58 -37.00 43.93
CA GLU A 101 4.12 -36.77 43.89
C GLU A 101 3.47 -37.67 42.82
N LEU A 102 2.42 -38.40 43.19
CA LEU A 102 1.78 -39.37 42.30
C LEU A 102 0.90 -38.64 41.27
N GLN A 103 1.19 -38.81 39.98
CA GLN A 103 0.33 -38.28 38.93
C GLN A 103 -0.46 -39.41 38.26
N ILE A 104 -1.79 -39.37 38.39
CA ILE A 104 -2.71 -40.26 37.69
C ILE A 104 -3.18 -39.53 36.43
N ARG A 105 -2.80 -40.04 35.27
CA ARG A 105 -3.17 -39.47 33.97
C ARG A 105 -4.33 -40.27 33.40
N VAL A 106 -5.35 -39.56 32.93
CA VAL A 106 -6.49 -40.14 32.21
C VAL A 106 -6.60 -39.49 30.82
N CYS A 107 -7.15 -40.21 29.84
CA CYS A 107 -7.33 -39.70 28.49
C CYS A 107 -8.80 -39.73 28.09
N GLY A 108 -9.34 -38.56 27.74
CA GLY A 108 -10.71 -38.41 27.25
C GLY A 108 -10.93 -39.00 25.86
N GLN A 109 -12.19 -39.24 25.48
CA GLN A 109 -12.57 -39.80 24.17
C GLN A 109 -12.48 -38.79 23.01
N GLU A 110 -12.34 -37.49 23.32
CA GLU A 110 -12.35 -36.43 22.31
C GLU A 110 -11.06 -36.41 21.48
N ASN A 111 -9.92 -36.74 22.08
CA ASN A 111 -8.64 -36.86 21.36
C ASN A 111 -8.43 -38.27 20.81
N LYS A 112 -9.17 -38.60 19.74
CA LYS A 112 -9.15 -39.92 19.10
C LYS A 112 -7.76 -40.38 18.64
N LYS A 113 -6.90 -39.44 18.23
CA LYS A 113 -5.56 -39.75 17.71
C LYS A 113 -4.59 -40.06 18.83
N LEU A 114 -4.56 -39.24 19.90
CA LEU A 114 -3.79 -39.53 21.11
C LEU A 114 -4.23 -40.86 21.69
N ARG A 115 -5.54 -41.09 21.76
CA ARG A 115 -6.09 -42.34 22.28
C ARG A 115 -5.58 -43.56 21.50
N GLN A 116 -5.60 -43.51 20.17
CA GLN A 116 -5.05 -44.58 19.33
C GLN A 116 -3.54 -44.81 19.56
N GLN A 117 -2.78 -43.74 19.79
CA GLN A 117 -1.34 -43.83 20.07
C GLN A 117 -1.07 -44.42 21.46
N ILE A 118 -1.87 -44.06 22.46
CA ILE A 118 -1.82 -44.63 23.81
C ILE A 118 -2.24 -46.10 23.78
N ASP A 119 -3.35 -46.46 23.14
CA ASP A 119 -3.82 -47.85 23.04
C ASP A 119 -2.77 -48.73 22.33
N ALA A 120 -2.11 -48.21 21.28
CA ALA A 120 -1.03 -48.91 20.60
C ALA A 120 0.23 -49.06 21.46
N LEU A 121 0.51 -48.09 22.35
CA LEU A 121 1.59 -48.18 23.34
C LEU A 121 1.25 -49.25 24.39
N GLU A 122 0.05 -49.20 24.96
CA GLU A 122 -0.44 -50.15 25.95
C GLU A 122 -0.36 -51.59 25.42
N HIS A 123 -0.87 -51.85 24.21
CA HIS A 123 -0.78 -53.17 23.58
C HIS A 123 0.67 -53.66 23.38
N LYS A 124 1.61 -52.76 23.09
CA LYS A 124 3.04 -53.11 22.98
C LYS A 124 3.65 -53.42 24.35
N VAL A 125 3.26 -52.69 25.39
CA VAL A 125 3.73 -52.92 26.77
C VAL A 125 3.17 -54.23 27.31
N GLU A 126 1.89 -54.53 27.08
CA GLU A 126 1.25 -55.83 27.40
C GLU A 126 1.95 -57.00 26.68
N GLY A 127 2.32 -56.81 25.41
CA GLY A 127 3.10 -57.77 24.65
C GLY A 127 4.49 -58.05 25.25
N LEU A 128 5.10 -57.07 25.92
CA LEU A 128 6.40 -57.24 26.60
C LEU A 128 6.24 -57.85 28.01
N GLU A 129 5.15 -57.53 28.71
CA GLU A 129 4.77 -58.10 30.01
C GLU A 129 4.50 -59.61 29.88
N SER A 130 3.71 -60.01 28.89
CA SER A 130 3.39 -61.42 28.59
C SER A 130 4.60 -62.25 28.17
N GLN A 131 5.65 -61.62 27.64
CA GLN A 131 6.91 -62.26 27.27
C GLN A 131 7.94 -62.29 28.41
N HIS A 132 7.62 -61.73 29.59
CA HIS A 132 8.49 -61.61 30.77
C HIS A 132 9.88 -61.02 30.47
N LYS A 133 9.98 -60.19 29.42
CA LYS A 133 11.25 -59.63 28.94
C LYS A 133 11.79 -58.51 29.83
N LEU A 134 10.92 -57.90 30.64
CA LEU A 134 11.22 -56.74 31.48
C LEU A 134 10.54 -56.90 32.84
N SER A 135 11.18 -56.40 33.90
CA SER A 135 10.52 -56.27 35.21
C SER A 135 9.42 -55.21 35.18
N GLN A 136 8.43 -55.32 36.07
CA GLN A 136 7.30 -54.37 36.15
C GLN A 136 7.76 -52.92 36.30
N ARG A 137 8.85 -52.70 37.07
CA ARG A 137 9.48 -51.38 37.23
C ARG A 137 10.08 -50.85 35.93
N GLN A 138 10.68 -51.72 35.10
CA GLN A 138 11.21 -51.32 33.79
C GLN A 138 10.08 -51.03 32.80
N LEU A 139 9.00 -51.82 32.80
CA LEU A 139 7.82 -51.58 31.97
C LEU A 139 7.14 -50.26 32.32
N SER A 140 6.93 -49.99 33.61
CA SER A 140 6.30 -48.74 34.08
C SER A 140 7.14 -47.51 33.70
N LYS A 141 8.46 -47.54 33.91
CA LYS A 141 9.35 -46.43 33.51
C LYS A 141 9.38 -46.21 31.99
N MET A 142 9.40 -47.28 31.21
CA MET A 142 9.39 -47.20 29.75
C MET A 142 8.04 -46.67 29.24
N HIS A 143 6.93 -47.15 29.79
CA HIS A 143 5.59 -46.67 29.46
C HIS A 143 5.47 -45.17 29.73
N GLU A 144 5.92 -44.71 30.90
CA GLU A 144 5.91 -43.29 31.27
C GLU A 144 6.76 -42.45 30.30
N ALA A 145 7.99 -42.87 30.00
CA ALA A 145 8.86 -42.16 29.07
C ALA A 145 8.31 -42.08 27.63
N LEU A 146 7.70 -43.16 27.15
CA LEU A 146 7.08 -43.20 25.82
C LEU A 146 5.80 -42.36 25.77
N LEU A 147 4.99 -42.39 26.82
CA LEU A 147 3.82 -41.53 26.96
C LEU A 147 4.21 -40.05 26.96
N ASP A 148 5.25 -39.67 27.71
CA ASP A 148 5.79 -38.30 27.72
C ASP A 148 6.28 -37.87 26.33
N THR A 149 6.90 -38.79 25.59
CA THR A 149 7.36 -38.54 24.21
C THR A 149 6.18 -38.31 23.26
N ILE A 150 5.12 -39.11 23.37
CA ILE A 150 3.88 -38.93 22.59
C ILE A 150 3.30 -37.55 22.86
N LEU A 151 3.13 -37.19 24.13
CA LEU A 151 2.57 -35.90 24.54
C LEU A 151 3.41 -34.72 24.06
N TYR A 152 4.74 -34.83 24.10
CA TYR A 152 5.65 -33.81 23.57
C TYR A 152 5.42 -33.56 22.08
N TYR A 153 5.39 -34.62 21.27
CA TYR A 153 5.20 -34.47 19.82
C TYR A 153 3.79 -33.98 19.46
N GLU A 154 2.76 -34.31 20.23
CA GLU A 154 1.43 -33.74 20.02
C GLU A 154 1.39 -32.24 20.25
N ALA A 155 2.03 -31.75 21.32
CA ALA A 155 2.15 -30.33 21.56
C ALA A 155 2.90 -29.61 20.42
N VAL A 156 3.96 -30.23 19.90
CA VAL A 156 4.69 -29.71 18.73
C VAL A 156 3.81 -29.67 17.48
N ILE A 157 3.08 -30.74 17.17
CA ILE A 157 2.18 -30.79 16.02
C ILE A 157 1.10 -29.71 16.11
N HIS A 158 0.50 -29.53 17.29
CA HIS A 158 -0.51 -28.49 17.52
C HIS A 158 0.08 -27.10 17.31
N SER A 159 1.27 -26.83 17.86
CA SER A 159 1.95 -25.55 17.66
C SER A 159 2.25 -25.26 16.19
N LEU A 160 2.70 -26.29 15.43
CA LEU A 160 2.95 -26.17 14.00
C LEU A 160 1.66 -25.91 13.22
N SER A 161 0.56 -26.59 13.57
CA SER A 161 -0.76 -26.36 12.95
C SER A 161 -1.18 -24.90 13.08
N ASN A 162 -1.09 -24.34 14.30
CA ASN A 162 -1.42 -22.93 14.54
C ASN A 162 -0.54 -21.99 13.70
N THR A 163 0.78 -22.25 13.63
CA THR A 163 1.66 -21.41 12.80
C THR A 163 1.34 -21.50 11.32
N VAL A 164 0.93 -22.66 10.82
CA VAL A 164 0.53 -22.83 9.42
C VAL A 164 -0.74 -22.02 9.13
N GLU A 165 -1.75 -22.09 10.00
CA GLU A 165 -2.99 -21.30 9.87
C GLU A 165 -2.73 -19.79 9.89
N GLU A 166 -1.82 -19.33 10.74
CA GLU A 166 -1.36 -17.93 10.77
C GLU A 166 -0.68 -17.52 9.46
N TYR A 167 0.21 -18.36 8.93
CA TYR A 167 0.87 -18.10 7.65
C TYR A 167 -0.10 -18.11 6.47
N GLU A 168 -1.05 -19.04 6.42
CA GLU A 168 -2.09 -19.08 5.38
C GLU A 168 -2.95 -17.81 5.40
N SER A 169 -3.35 -17.36 6.59
CA SER A 169 -4.09 -16.11 6.78
C SER A 169 -3.27 -14.90 6.29
N SER A 170 -1.99 -14.84 6.66
CA SER A 170 -1.09 -13.77 6.21
C SER A 170 -0.84 -13.81 4.70
N LEU A 171 -0.76 -14.99 4.08
CA LEU A 171 -0.57 -15.13 2.64
C LEU A 171 -1.81 -14.64 1.89
N GLN A 172 -3.00 -15.00 2.38
CA GLN A 172 -4.27 -14.54 1.80
C GLN A 172 -4.40 -13.01 1.87
N GLU A 173 -4.04 -12.39 3.00
CA GLU A 173 -4.05 -10.93 3.13
C GLU A 173 -3.09 -10.26 2.13
N ARG A 174 -1.87 -10.79 2.02
CA ARG A 174 -0.87 -10.28 1.05
C ARG A 174 -1.34 -10.44 -0.39
N GLN A 175 -1.96 -11.57 -0.73
CA GLN A 175 -2.51 -11.81 -2.07
C GLN A 175 -3.62 -10.81 -2.40
N ASN A 176 -4.55 -10.57 -1.47
CA ASN A 176 -5.59 -9.56 -1.63
C ASN A 176 -4.99 -8.16 -1.84
N ARG A 177 -3.93 -7.82 -1.11
CA ARG A 177 -3.23 -6.54 -1.26
C ARG A 177 -2.52 -6.41 -2.61
N ILE A 178 -1.90 -7.48 -3.11
CA ILE A 178 -1.28 -7.51 -4.44
C ILE A 178 -2.34 -7.25 -5.51
N THR A 179 -3.46 -7.98 -5.48
CA THR A 179 -4.55 -7.79 -6.46
C THR A 179 -5.15 -6.37 -6.40
N ALA A 180 -5.28 -5.78 -5.21
CA ALA A 180 -5.73 -4.39 -5.07
C ALA A 180 -4.74 -3.39 -5.69
N LEU A 181 -3.44 -3.62 -5.52
CA LEU A 181 -2.40 -2.79 -6.14
C LEU A 181 -2.36 -2.94 -7.65
N GLU A 182 -2.47 -4.16 -8.18
CA GLU A 182 -2.55 -4.43 -9.62
C GLU A 182 -3.74 -3.69 -10.25
N ASN A 183 -4.92 -3.77 -9.64
CA ASN A 183 -6.09 -3.03 -10.10
C ASN A 183 -5.87 -1.52 -10.09
N LYS A 184 -5.18 -0.99 -9.06
CA LYS A 184 -4.85 0.43 -8.98
C LYS A 184 -3.85 0.86 -10.05
N VAL A 185 -2.82 0.04 -10.32
CA VAL A 185 -1.84 0.30 -11.38
C VAL A 185 -2.54 0.33 -12.73
N ASN A 186 -3.35 -0.68 -13.04
CA ASN A 186 -4.12 -0.73 -14.30
C ASN A 186 -5.05 0.48 -14.45
N GLY A 187 -5.72 0.90 -13.37
CA GLY A 187 -6.56 2.10 -13.37
C GLY A 187 -5.77 3.38 -13.65
N LEU A 188 -4.62 3.56 -13.00
CA LEU A 188 -3.75 4.72 -13.22
C LEU A 188 -3.14 4.73 -14.62
N GLU A 189 -2.78 3.58 -15.17
CA GLU A 189 -2.30 3.46 -16.55
C GLU A 189 -3.37 3.89 -17.56
N GLN A 190 -4.62 3.48 -17.35
CA GLN A 190 -5.74 3.90 -18.19
C GLN A 190 -6.02 5.40 -18.08
N GLU A 191 -6.00 5.96 -16.87
CA GLU A 191 -6.16 7.40 -16.65
C GLU A 191 -5.03 8.21 -17.31
N LEU A 192 -3.79 7.73 -17.20
CA LEU A 192 -2.64 8.33 -17.84
C LEU A 192 -2.79 8.31 -19.37
N PHE A 193 -3.21 7.17 -19.95
CA PHE A 193 -3.44 7.06 -21.39
C PHE A 193 -4.49 8.07 -21.88
N VAL A 194 -5.63 8.16 -21.19
CA VAL A 194 -6.70 9.12 -21.53
C VAL A 194 -6.22 10.57 -21.38
N ALA A 195 -5.43 10.87 -20.35
CA ALA A 195 -4.87 12.20 -20.14
C ALA A 195 -3.87 12.59 -21.24
N LEU A 196 -3.02 11.64 -21.66
CA LEU A 196 -2.05 11.84 -22.74
C LEU A 196 -2.75 12.05 -24.09
N GLU A 197 -3.79 11.26 -24.39
CA GLU A 197 -4.59 11.43 -25.61
C GLU A 197 -5.26 12.81 -25.65
N LYS A 198 -5.92 13.21 -24.56
CA LYS A 198 -6.53 14.55 -24.44
C LYS A 198 -5.51 15.66 -24.59
N LYS A 199 -4.33 15.50 -23.97
CA LYS A 199 -3.23 16.45 -24.09
C LYS A 199 -2.80 16.59 -25.55
N TYR A 200 -2.56 15.48 -26.24
CA TYR A 200 -2.14 15.44 -27.63
C TYR A 200 -3.17 16.10 -28.56
N LEU A 201 -4.46 15.73 -28.44
CA LEU A 201 -5.52 16.32 -29.24
C LEU A 201 -5.59 17.84 -29.05
N ARG A 202 -5.51 18.29 -27.79
CA ARG A 202 -5.54 19.72 -27.50
C ARG A 202 -4.31 20.46 -28.03
N GLN A 203 -3.13 19.85 -27.90
CA GLN A 203 -1.88 20.38 -28.44
C GLN A 203 -1.97 20.50 -29.97
N LYS A 204 -2.55 19.52 -30.66
CA LYS A 204 -2.76 19.53 -32.11
C LYS A 204 -3.72 20.65 -32.54
N GLU A 205 -4.87 20.78 -31.90
CA GLU A 205 -5.84 21.86 -32.18
C GLU A 205 -5.19 23.25 -32.04
N LEU A 206 -4.42 23.45 -30.96
CA LEU A 206 -3.71 24.69 -30.71
C LEU A 206 -2.60 24.95 -31.73
N TYR A 207 -1.86 23.91 -32.12
CA TYR A 207 -0.87 24.01 -33.18
C TYR A 207 -1.49 24.51 -34.47
N GLU A 208 -2.57 23.89 -34.94
CA GLU A 208 -3.26 24.26 -36.18
C GLU A 208 -3.79 25.70 -36.12
N ALA A 209 -4.36 26.11 -34.98
CA ALA A 209 -4.86 27.47 -34.78
C ALA A 209 -3.72 28.52 -34.77
N ILE A 210 -2.61 28.22 -34.08
CA ILE A 210 -1.46 29.13 -33.99
C ILE A 210 -0.76 29.23 -35.35
N SER A 211 -0.43 28.10 -35.98
CA SER A 211 0.28 28.10 -37.27
C SER A 211 -0.56 28.75 -38.35
N GLY A 212 -1.85 28.40 -38.45
CA GLY A 212 -2.77 29.00 -39.41
C GLY A 212 -2.93 30.51 -39.20
N GLY A 213 -3.02 30.97 -37.96
CA GLY A 213 -3.07 32.40 -37.66
C GLY A 213 -1.80 33.15 -38.05
N LEU A 214 -0.63 32.58 -37.79
CA LEU A 214 0.66 33.19 -38.14
C LEU A 214 0.86 33.25 -39.66
N GLU A 215 0.53 32.17 -40.37
CA GLU A 215 0.60 32.12 -41.84
C GLU A 215 -0.37 33.11 -42.47
N GLU A 216 -1.64 33.08 -42.06
CA GLU A 216 -2.67 33.98 -42.58
C GLU A 216 -2.28 35.45 -42.37
N TYR A 217 -1.85 35.83 -41.17
CA TYR A 217 -1.39 37.19 -40.93
C TYR A 217 -0.21 37.58 -41.82
N THR A 218 0.78 36.69 -41.93
CA THR A 218 1.99 36.93 -42.73
C THR A 218 1.63 37.14 -44.21
N ASP A 219 0.72 36.34 -44.75
CA ASP A 219 0.26 36.45 -46.12
C ASP A 219 -0.59 37.70 -46.35
N GLN A 220 -1.48 38.07 -45.42
CA GLN A 220 -2.25 39.29 -45.56
C GLN A 220 -1.39 40.57 -45.47
N VAL A 221 -0.32 40.57 -44.66
CA VAL A 221 0.63 41.68 -44.66
C VAL A 221 1.38 41.81 -46.00
N LYS A 222 1.77 40.69 -46.63
CA LYS A 222 2.37 40.71 -47.97
C LYS A 222 1.39 41.22 -49.02
N ASN A 223 0.16 40.75 -48.98
CA ASN A 223 -0.90 41.23 -49.88
C ASN A 223 -1.09 42.74 -49.73
N LEU A 224 -1.10 43.24 -48.50
CA LEU A 224 -1.18 44.68 -48.22
C LEU A 224 0.05 45.42 -48.76
N ARG A 225 1.27 44.93 -48.54
CA ARG A 225 2.50 45.49 -49.12
C ARG A 225 2.40 45.61 -50.64
N ASP A 226 1.92 44.57 -51.30
CA ASP A 226 1.84 44.53 -52.77
C ASP A 226 0.78 45.50 -53.31
N MET A 227 -0.25 45.83 -52.52
CA MET A 227 -1.20 46.90 -52.84
C MET A 227 -0.60 48.30 -52.66
N LEU A 228 0.47 48.45 -51.89
CA LEU A 228 1.12 49.75 -51.66
C LEU A 228 2.17 50.10 -52.71
N LEU A 229 2.39 49.23 -53.72
CA LEU A 229 3.35 49.51 -54.80
C LEU A 229 3.08 50.90 -55.42
N PRO A 230 4.08 51.77 -55.58
CA PRO A 230 3.85 53.18 -55.98
C PRO A 230 3.12 53.31 -57.33
N ASP A 231 3.34 52.37 -58.24
CA ASP A 231 2.68 52.31 -59.54
C ASP A 231 1.19 51.98 -59.42
N ARG A 232 0.77 51.27 -58.37
CA ARG A 232 -0.65 50.93 -58.09
C ARG A 232 -1.42 52.08 -57.48
N ILE A 233 -0.76 52.93 -56.69
CA ILE A 233 -1.41 54.05 -55.97
C ILE A 233 -2.23 54.93 -56.90
N SER A 234 -1.69 55.26 -58.08
CA SER A 234 -2.38 56.13 -59.05
C SER A 234 -3.69 55.50 -59.57
N PHE A 235 -3.76 54.17 -59.67
CA PHE A 235 -4.96 53.48 -60.16
C PHE A 235 -6.14 53.56 -59.18
N TYR A 236 -5.89 53.64 -57.87
CA TYR A 236 -6.95 53.76 -56.85
C TYR A 236 -7.73 55.08 -56.93
N PHE A 237 -7.11 56.13 -57.50
CA PHE A 237 -7.76 57.42 -57.75
C PHE A 237 -8.48 57.50 -59.10
N LEU A 238 -8.29 56.50 -59.97
CA LEU A 238 -8.82 56.46 -61.33
C LEU A 238 -9.90 55.39 -61.52
N ASN A 239 -9.79 54.27 -60.81
CA ASN A 239 -10.63 53.09 -61.00
C ASN A 239 -11.27 52.66 -59.68
N GLU A 240 -12.59 52.55 -59.69
CA GLU A 240 -13.38 52.13 -58.52
C GLU A 240 -13.11 50.68 -58.10
N GLY A 241 -13.05 49.74 -59.05
CA GLY A 241 -12.75 48.34 -58.74
C GLY A 241 -11.36 48.14 -58.15
N ALA A 242 -10.36 48.92 -58.59
CA ALA A 242 -9.02 48.88 -57.97
C ALA A 242 -9.05 49.35 -56.52
N ARG A 243 -9.87 50.36 -56.22
CA ARG A 243 -10.08 50.86 -54.85
C ARG A 243 -10.84 49.85 -53.98
N GLU A 244 -11.86 49.19 -54.52
CA GLU A 244 -12.57 48.11 -53.81
C GLU A 244 -11.64 46.94 -53.46
N GLN A 245 -10.72 46.59 -54.36
CA GLN A 245 -9.69 45.58 -54.09
C GLN A 245 -8.78 46.01 -52.93
N LEU A 246 -8.31 47.27 -52.91
CA LEU A 246 -7.52 47.80 -51.80
C LEU A 246 -8.27 47.68 -50.46
N TYR A 247 -9.54 48.10 -50.42
CA TYR A 247 -10.34 48.00 -49.20
C TYR A 247 -10.59 46.55 -48.77
N THR A 248 -10.80 45.64 -49.73
CA THR A 248 -10.93 44.21 -49.44
C THR A 248 -9.66 43.64 -48.82
N THR A 249 -8.48 43.98 -49.37
CA THR A 249 -7.19 43.57 -48.80
C THR A 249 -6.97 44.13 -47.39
N ILE A 250 -7.33 45.40 -47.14
CA ILE A 250 -7.26 46.00 -45.81
C ILE A 250 -8.18 45.26 -44.82
N ASN A 251 -9.39 44.92 -45.24
CA ASN A 251 -10.34 44.19 -44.39
C ASN A 251 -9.82 42.79 -44.05
N ASN A 252 -9.35 42.03 -45.03
CA ASN A 252 -8.76 40.69 -44.80
C ASN A 252 -7.56 40.77 -43.85
N TYR A 253 -6.69 41.76 -44.02
CA TYR A 253 -5.59 42.02 -43.10
C TYR A 253 -6.09 42.33 -41.67
N ASN A 254 -7.10 43.18 -41.54
CA ASN A 254 -7.67 43.53 -40.23
C ASN A 254 -8.34 42.33 -39.53
N GLU A 255 -8.97 41.43 -40.29
CA GLU A 255 -9.51 40.18 -39.78
C GLU A 255 -8.39 39.26 -39.24
N ALA A 256 -7.34 39.04 -40.03
CA ALA A 256 -6.17 38.26 -39.61
C ALA A 256 -5.48 38.86 -38.38
N ARG A 257 -5.31 40.18 -38.34
CA ARG A 257 -4.79 40.90 -37.17
C ARG A 257 -5.69 40.73 -35.95
N SER A 258 -7.01 40.85 -36.13
CA SER A 258 -7.97 40.73 -35.03
C SER A 258 -7.97 39.33 -34.46
N PHE A 259 -7.82 38.29 -35.30
CA PHE A 259 -7.62 36.93 -34.84
C PHE A 259 -6.38 36.83 -33.92
N ILE A 260 -5.23 37.36 -34.35
CA ILE A 260 -4.01 37.35 -33.52
C ILE A 260 -4.22 38.12 -32.22
N LEU A 261 -4.70 39.36 -32.31
CA LEU A 261 -4.91 40.22 -31.15
C LEU A 261 -5.84 39.58 -30.11
N ASN A 262 -6.91 38.92 -30.55
CA ASN A 262 -7.90 38.35 -29.64
C ASN A 262 -7.45 37.02 -29.00
N ASN A 263 -6.49 36.32 -29.59
CA ASN A 263 -6.10 34.97 -29.16
C ASN A 263 -4.66 34.86 -28.62
N HIS A 264 -3.81 35.88 -28.80
CA HIS A 264 -2.38 35.77 -28.50
C HIS A 264 -2.07 35.39 -27.04
N GLU A 265 -2.73 36.00 -26.04
CA GLU A 265 -2.49 35.67 -24.62
C GLU A 265 -2.84 34.21 -24.32
N GLY A 266 -4.02 33.75 -24.78
CA GLY A 266 -4.47 32.38 -24.60
C GLY A 266 -3.56 31.36 -25.31
N HIS A 267 -3.06 31.71 -26.50
CA HIS A 267 -2.08 30.89 -27.21
C HIS A 267 -0.75 30.78 -26.46
N VAL A 268 -0.26 31.87 -25.87
CA VAL A 268 0.99 31.89 -25.09
C VAL A 268 0.84 31.08 -23.81
N GLU A 269 -0.27 31.22 -23.09
CA GLU A 269 -0.56 30.43 -21.89
C GLU A 269 -0.69 28.94 -22.24
N ALA A 270 -1.44 28.61 -23.30
CA ALA A 270 -1.58 27.24 -23.74
C ALA A 270 -0.25 26.64 -24.22
N ALA A 271 0.59 27.42 -24.90
CA ALA A 271 1.94 27.01 -25.27
C ALA A 271 2.77 26.63 -24.03
N ALA A 272 2.67 27.39 -22.93
CA ALA A 272 3.37 27.09 -21.69
C ALA A 272 2.85 25.80 -21.01
N HIS A 273 1.57 25.47 -21.17
CA HIS A 273 0.96 24.30 -20.56
C HIS A 273 1.17 23.01 -21.36
N TYR A 274 1.05 23.05 -22.68
CA TYR A 274 1.02 21.85 -23.51
C TYR A 274 2.40 21.45 -24.05
N TRP A 275 3.32 22.41 -24.23
CA TRP A 275 4.67 22.15 -24.74
C TRP A 275 5.69 22.06 -23.61
N ALA A 276 6.60 21.08 -23.70
CA ALA A 276 7.59 20.81 -22.65
C ALA A 276 8.78 21.81 -22.64
N GLY A 277 8.88 22.70 -23.63
CA GLY A 277 10.00 23.64 -23.77
C GLY A 277 9.73 24.97 -23.07
N PRO A 278 10.49 25.35 -22.01
CA PRO A 278 10.27 26.60 -21.28
C PRO A 278 10.53 27.87 -22.12
N GLY A 279 11.12 27.73 -23.31
CA GLY A 279 11.33 28.82 -24.27
C GLY A 279 10.21 29.01 -25.30
N ILE A 280 9.32 28.04 -25.50
CA ILE A 280 8.34 28.05 -26.60
C ILE A 280 7.30 29.15 -26.39
N SER A 281 6.70 29.23 -25.20
CA SER A 281 5.73 30.28 -24.88
C SER A 281 6.34 31.68 -24.95
N LYS A 282 7.59 31.83 -24.48
CA LYS A 282 8.33 33.09 -24.57
C LYS A 282 8.57 33.50 -26.02
N GLN A 283 9.06 32.59 -26.85
CA GLN A 283 9.33 32.87 -28.27
C GLN A 283 8.04 33.15 -29.05
N LEU A 284 6.93 32.46 -28.71
CA LEU A 284 5.62 32.74 -29.30
C LEU A 284 5.16 34.15 -28.93
N ASN A 285 5.30 34.54 -27.67
CA ASN A 285 4.98 35.89 -27.22
C ASN A 285 5.83 36.96 -27.93
N GLU A 286 7.13 36.73 -28.07
CA GLU A 286 8.03 37.63 -28.81
C GLU A 286 7.64 37.73 -30.30
N THR A 287 7.13 36.64 -30.89
CA THR A 287 6.63 36.63 -32.27
C THR A 287 5.36 37.45 -32.41
N TYR A 288 4.39 37.30 -31.48
CA TYR A 288 3.18 38.13 -31.47
C TYR A 288 3.46 39.60 -31.18
N GLN A 289 4.38 39.92 -30.27
CA GLN A 289 4.81 41.29 -30.02
C GLN A 289 5.40 41.91 -31.28
N TYR A 290 6.30 41.21 -31.97
CA TYR A 290 6.86 41.69 -33.23
C TYR A 290 5.78 41.94 -34.30
N LEU A 291 4.78 41.06 -34.36
CA LEU A 291 3.67 41.16 -35.29
C LEU A 291 2.77 42.39 -35.01
N LEU A 292 2.41 42.61 -33.75
CA LEU A 292 1.47 43.66 -33.33
C LEU A 292 2.14 45.03 -33.17
N GLU A 293 3.33 45.08 -32.60
CA GLU A 293 4.03 46.32 -32.31
C GLU A 293 4.89 46.74 -33.50
N ASP A 294 5.90 45.93 -33.86
CA ASP A 294 6.83 46.29 -34.92
C ASP A 294 6.16 46.27 -36.30
N VAL A 295 5.38 45.25 -36.66
CA VAL A 295 4.77 45.25 -38.02
C VAL A 295 3.54 46.14 -38.06
N HIS A 296 2.56 45.90 -37.19
CA HIS A 296 1.29 46.62 -37.26
C HIS A 296 1.38 48.06 -36.76
N ASN A 297 1.68 48.30 -35.48
CA ASN A 297 1.58 49.63 -34.88
C ASN A 297 2.58 50.63 -35.52
N GLU A 298 3.81 50.19 -35.78
CA GLU A 298 4.84 51.09 -36.30
C GLU A 298 4.75 51.35 -37.81
N VAL A 299 4.25 50.40 -38.61
CA VAL A 299 4.25 50.53 -40.09
C VAL A 299 2.87 50.49 -40.69
N VAL A 300 2.07 49.47 -40.40
CA VAL A 300 0.78 49.28 -41.07
C VAL A 300 -0.26 50.31 -40.60
N TYR A 301 -0.34 50.58 -39.30
CA TYR A 301 -1.31 51.52 -38.74
C TYR A 301 -1.17 52.94 -39.32
N PRO A 302 0.05 53.52 -39.46
CA PRO A 302 0.26 54.79 -40.15
C PRO A 302 -0.23 54.87 -41.61
N ILE A 303 -0.43 53.73 -42.30
CA ILE A 303 -0.95 53.71 -43.68
C ILE A 303 -2.37 54.26 -43.74
N GLU A 304 -3.17 54.06 -42.69
CA GLU A 304 -4.52 54.61 -42.61
C GLU A 304 -4.49 56.13 -42.82
N PHE A 305 -3.59 56.82 -42.12
CA PHE A 305 -3.49 58.29 -42.18
C PHE A 305 -2.74 58.79 -43.41
N SER A 306 -1.78 58.02 -43.92
CA SER A 306 -0.90 58.48 -45.02
C SER A 306 -1.42 58.11 -46.41
N VAL A 307 -2.18 57.02 -46.56
CA VAL A 307 -2.71 56.54 -47.84
C VAL A 307 -4.24 56.59 -47.85
N ASN A 308 -4.91 55.96 -46.89
CA ASN A 308 -6.37 55.81 -46.92
C ASN A 308 -7.09 57.15 -46.70
N GLU A 309 -6.62 57.98 -45.76
CA GLU A 309 -7.17 59.32 -45.55
C GLU A 309 -7.03 60.21 -46.78
N ASN A 310 -5.89 60.18 -47.49
CA ASN A 310 -5.73 60.93 -48.74
C ASN A 310 -6.73 60.49 -49.82
N LEU A 311 -7.05 59.19 -49.88
CA LEU A 311 -8.08 58.66 -50.77
C LEU A 311 -9.48 59.14 -50.36
N LYS A 312 -9.79 59.14 -49.05
CA LYS A 312 -11.07 59.66 -48.52
C LYS A 312 -11.23 61.17 -48.77
N LEU A 313 -10.17 61.96 -48.59
CA LEU A 313 -10.16 63.40 -48.85
C LEU A 313 -10.38 63.72 -50.34
N PHE A 314 -9.84 62.89 -51.23
CA PHE A 314 -10.12 62.98 -52.66
C PHE A 314 -11.60 62.67 -52.96
N LEU A 315 -12.12 61.56 -52.44
CA LEU A 315 -13.50 61.14 -52.65
C LEU A 315 -14.53 62.16 -52.13
N SER A 316 -14.24 62.79 -51.00
CA SER A 316 -15.06 63.85 -50.40
C SER A 316 -14.86 65.24 -51.04
N ARG A 317 -14.04 65.34 -52.09
CA ARG A 317 -13.69 66.58 -52.81
C ARG A 317 -13.00 67.64 -51.95
N GLN A 318 -12.42 67.25 -50.82
CA GLN A 318 -11.66 68.13 -49.92
C GLN A 318 -10.22 68.34 -50.39
N LEU A 319 -9.68 67.40 -51.19
CA LEU A 319 -8.34 67.48 -51.74
C LEU A 319 -8.35 67.18 -53.26
N GLY A 320 -7.62 67.98 -54.04
CA GLY A 320 -7.50 67.77 -55.48
C GLY A 320 -6.72 66.49 -55.80
N ARG A 321 -7.15 65.74 -56.83
CA ARG A 321 -6.58 64.43 -57.23
C ARG A 321 -5.05 64.43 -57.26
N SER A 322 -4.43 65.38 -57.96
CA SER A 322 -2.97 65.41 -58.11
C SER A 322 -2.24 65.51 -56.77
N ARG A 323 -2.76 66.30 -55.82
CA ARG A 323 -2.16 66.45 -54.50
C ARG A 323 -2.42 65.21 -53.65
N ALA A 324 -3.66 64.70 -53.64
CA ALA A 324 -4.02 63.49 -52.91
C ALA A 324 -3.21 62.27 -53.35
N THR A 325 -3.04 62.07 -54.66
CA THR A 325 -2.22 60.98 -55.21
C THR A 325 -0.74 61.14 -54.86
N ALA A 326 -0.20 62.36 -54.90
CA ALA A 326 1.20 62.61 -54.54
C ALA A 326 1.48 62.32 -53.06
N GLU A 327 0.60 62.77 -52.15
CA GLU A 327 0.73 62.51 -50.71
C GLU A 327 0.53 61.02 -50.39
N ALA A 328 -0.47 60.36 -50.99
CA ALA A 328 -0.68 58.92 -50.84
C ALA A 328 0.51 58.10 -51.36
N ARG A 329 1.10 58.50 -52.49
CA ARG A 329 2.29 57.83 -53.05
C ARG A 329 3.49 57.97 -52.12
N LYS A 330 3.73 59.17 -51.59
CA LYS A 330 4.80 59.42 -50.61
C LYS A 330 4.61 58.58 -49.34
N GLY A 331 3.37 58.49 -48.84
CA GLY A 331 3.01 57.63 -47.71
C GLY A 331 3.28 56.15 -47.98
N ALA A 332 2.86 55.67 -49.14
CA ALA A 332 3.04 54.28 -49.56
C ALA A 332 4.53 53.92 -49.74
N GLU A 333 5.33 54.80 -50.37
CA GLU A 333 6.78 54.63 -50.52
C GLU A 333 7.49 54.55 -49.16
N ALA A 334 7.12 55.43 -48.21
CA ALA A 334 7.66 55.41 -46.86
C ALA A 334 7.28 54.12 -46.11
N ALA A 335 6.02 53.70 -46.16
CA ALA A 335 5.55 52.47 -45.53
C ALA A 335 6.24 51.24 -46.12
N MET A 336 6.31 51.13 -47.45
CA MET A 336 6.98 50.03 -48.14
C MET A 336 8.46 49.88 -47.78
N SER A 337 9.18 50.99 -47.67
CA SER A 337 10.61 50.97 -47.31
C SER A 337 10.87 50.31 -45.96
N GLN A 338 9.90 50.38 -45.05
CA GLN A 338 9.96 49.77 -43.72
C GLN A 338 9.31 48.39 -43.67
N LEU A 339 8.23 48.19 -44.43
CA LEU A 339 7.42 46.97 -44.39
C LEU A 339 8.15 45.77 -45.00
N SER A 340 8.86 45.96 -46.12
CA SER A 340 9.59 44.87 -46.79
C SER A 340 10.61 44.15 -45.89
N PRO A 341 11.59 44.84 -45.26
CA PRO A 341 12.54 44.16 -44.37
C PRO A 341 11.87 43.57 -43.13
N ARG A 342 10.78 44.19 -42.65
CA ARG A 342 10.06 43.67 -41.48
C ARG A 342 9.25 42.41 -41.79
N ILE A 343 8.71 42.28 -42.99
CA ILE A 343 8.07 41.05 -43.49
C ILE A 343 9.08 39.91 -43.56
N GLU A 344 10.29 40.15 -44.07
CA GLU A 344 11.31 39.09 -44.15
C GLU A 344 11.67 38.54 -42.75
N ILE A 345 11.80 39.43 -41.76
CA ILE A 345 12.02 39.04 -40.36
C ILE A 345 10.79 38.32 -39.80
N LEU A 346 9.58 38.79 -40.11
CA LEU A 346 8.32 38.17 -39.68
C LEU A 346 8.21 36.75 -40.20
N GLU A 347 8.42 36.54 -41.50
CA GLU A 347 8.38 35.21 -42.13
C GLU A 347 9.33 34.24 -41.44
N LYS A 348 10.56 34.69 -41.17
CA LYS A 348 11.54 33.87 -40.47
C LYS A 348 11.07 33.52 -39.05
N LYS A 349 10.60 34.51 -38.28
CA LYS A 349 10.08 34.30 -36.92
C LYS A 349 8.90 33.33 -36.91
N CYS A 350 7.95 33.50 -37.82
CA CYS A 350 6.78 32.63 -37.97
C CYS A 350 7.22 31.20 -38.35
N ALA A 351 8.10 31.04 -39.34
CA ALA A 351 8.59 29.73 -39.76
C ALA A 351 9.35 29.00 -38.64
N ASP A 352 10.26 29.70 -37.95
CA ASP A 352 11.00 29.16 -36.80
C ASP A 352 10.04 28.74 -35.68
N MET A 353 9.00 29.55 -35.40
CA MET A 353 8.00 29.23 -34.37
C MET A 353 7.14 28.02 -34.75
N ILE A 354 6.63 27.96 -35.98
CA ILE A 354 5.84 26.82 -36.48
C ILE A 354 6.66 25.54 -36.44
N GLN A 355 7.92 25.60 -36.86
CA GLN A 355 8.83 24.46 -36.80
C GLN A 355 9.02 23.96 -35.37
N GLN A 356 9.23 24.86 -34.41
CA GLN A 356 9.40 24.48 -32.99
C GLN A 356 8.13 23.89 -32.36
N LEU A 357 6.95 24.42 -32.73
CA LEU A 357 5.69 23.87 -32.25
C LEU A 357 5.47 22.46 -32.79
N ASN A 358 5.85 22.21 -34.04
CA ASN A 358 5.70 20.92 -34.72
C ASN A 358 6.70 19.85 -34.24
N THR A 359 7.95 20.20 -33.94
CA THR A 359 8.95 19.23 -33.44
C THR A 359 8.64 18.68 -32.04
N SER A 360 7.72 19.34 -31.34
CA SER A 360 7.30 19.00 -29.98
C SER A 360 5.94 18.30 -29.92
N LEU A 361 5.37 17.98 -31.09
CA LEU A 361 4.06 17.36 -31.32
C LEU A 361 4.27 15.92 -31.78
#